data_AF-A0A7J7HGD0-F1
#
_entry.id   AF-A0A7J7HGD0-F1
#
_cell.length_a   1.000
_cell.length_b   1.000
_cell.length_c   1.000
_cell.angle_alpha   90.00
_cell.angle_beta   90.00
_cell.angle_gamma   90.00
#
_symmetry.space_group_name_H-M   'P 1'
#
loop_
_entity.id
_entity.type
_entity.pdbx_description
1 polymer ?
#
loop_
_entity_poly.entity_id
_entity_poly.type
_entity_poly.pdbx_seq_one_letter_code
_entity_poly.pdbx_strand_id
1 'polypeptide(L)'
;MQGLITTERKGVDPAAAPFAKAPWEIEGLGLREGANLVKVVLKAMRESDSPKLAIFAMPNLTVNGLEWEALLSGARLIFDGMLQAAFEWYILHNLTTSFFVLT
;
A
#
# COMPACT_ATOMS: atom_id res chain seq x y z
N MET A 1 -11.95 -9.03 11.13
CA MET A 1 -11.18 -7.98 10.41
C MET A 1 -11.86 -7.76 9.07
N GLN A 2 -12.18 -6.51 8.70
CA GLN A 2 -13.36 -6.26 7.85
C GLN A 2 -13.11 -6.16 6.32
N GLY A 3 -11.99 -6.70 5.81
CA GLY A 3 -11.76 -6.94 4.38
C GLY A 3 -11.97 -5.74 3.44
N LEU A 4 -12.27 -6.01 2.17
CA LEU A 4 -12.55 -5.03 1.12
C LEU A 4 -13.60 -3.99 1.57
N ILE A 5 -13.31 -2.70 1.39
CA ILE A 5 -14.18 -1.58 1.79
C ILE A 5 -14.99 -1.11 0.58
N THR A 6 -16.29 -0.93 0.79
CA THR A 6 -17.24 -0.40 -0.20
C THR A 6 -17.81 0.95 0.24
N THR A 7 -18.36 1.70 -0.70
CA THR A 7 -18.98 3.01 -0.41
C THR A 7 -20.26 2.92 0.44
N GLU A 8 -20.93 1.78 0.47
CA GLU A 8 -22.13 1.54 1.29
C GLU A 8 -21.81 1.26 2.76
N ARG A 9 -20.55 0.95 3.05
CA ARG A 9 -20.13 0.54 4.39
C ARG A 9 -20.23 1.70 5.37
N LYS A 10 -20.99 1.49 6.45
CA LYS A 10 -21.15 2.46 7.54
C LYS A 10 -19.91 2.49 8.44
N GLY A 11 -19.53 3.70 8.88
CA GLY A 11 -18.42 3.89 9.82
C GLY A 11 -17.04 3.68 9.20
N VAL A 12 -16.89 3.88 7.89
CA VAL A 12 -15.58 3.92 7.23
C VAL A 12 -14.83 5.16 7.68
N ASP A 13 -13.52 5.00 7.94
CA ASP A 13 -12.63 6.10 8.26
C ASP A 13 -12.65 7.14 7.12
N PRO A 14 -12.82 8.45 7.41
CA PRO A 14 -12.84 9.48 6.37
C PRO A 14 -11.61 9.48 5.45
N ALA A 15 -10.43 9.09 5.95
CA ALA A 15 -9.21 8.95 5.14
C ALA A 15 -9.23 7.70 4.24
N ALA A 16 -10.03 6.67 4.58
CA ALA A 16 -10.22 5.49 3.75
C ALA A 16 -11.38 5.64 2.74
N ALA A 17 -12.31 6.58 2.97
CA ALA A 17 -13.47 6.81 2.11
C ALA A 17 -13.14 7.04 0.62
N PRO A 18 -12.09 7.78 0.23
CA PRO A 18 -11.72 7.96 -1.18
C PRO A 18 -11.32 6.67 -1.90
N PHE A 19 -10.92 5.64 -1.14
CA PHE A 19 -10.46 4.36 -1.67
C PHE A 19 -11.55 3.28 -1.66
N ALA A 20 -12.72 3.57 -1.08
CA ALA A 20 -13.85 2.66 -1.04
C ALA A 20 -14.39 2.42 -2.46
N LYS A 21 -14.58 1.15 -2.82
CA LYS A 21 -15.10 0.80 -4.15
C LYS A 21 -16.61 0.83 -4.19
N ALA A 22 -17.19 1.20 -5.34
CA ALA A 22 -18.62 1.14 -5.47
C ALA A 22 -19.09 -0.34 -5.58
N PRO A 23 -20.26 -0.70 -5.03
CA PRO A 23 -20.76 -2.07 -5.04
C PRO A 23 -20.85 -2.68 -6.45
N TRP A 24 -21.32 -1.90 -7.42
CA TRP A 24 -21.47 -2.35 -8.81
C TRP A 24 -20.13 -2.60 -9.52
N GLU A 25 -19.06 -1.89 -9.15
CA GLU A 25 -17.72 -2.09 -9.70
C GLU A 25 -17.12 -3.43 -9.27
N ILE A 26 -17.46 -3.89 -8.07
CA ILE A 26 -16.93 -5.13 -7.50
C ILE A 26 -17.82 -6.35 -7.80
N GLU A 27 -19.10 -6.13 -8.08
CA GLU A 27 -20.07 -7.18 -8.46
C GLU A 27 -19.67 -7.84 -9.79
N GLY A 28 -19.27 -7.03 -10.79
CA GLY A 28 -18.73 -7.55 -12.06
C GLY A 28 -17.44 -8.36 -11.91
N LEU A 29 -16.76 -8.20 -10.77
CA LEU A 29 -15.54 -8.94 -10.43
C LEU A 29 -15.82 -10.18 -9.55
N GLY A 30 -17.07 -10.44 -9.14
CA GLY A 30 -17.42 -11.50 -8.19
C GLY A 30 -16.86 -11.26 -6.77
N LEU A 31 -16.54 -10.01 -6.47
CA LEU A 31 -16.09 -9.55 -5.15
C LEU A 31 -17.26 -8.95 -4.39
N ARG A 32 -17.16 -8.95 -3.06
CA ARG A 32 -18.16 -8.37 -2.16
C ARG A 32 -17.47 -7.61 -1.03
N GLU A 33 -18.20 -6.72 -0.37
CA GLU A 33 -17.75 -6.08 0.86
C GLU A 33 -17.22 -7.13 1.86
N GLY A 34 -16.10 -6.81 2.51
CA GLY A 34 -15.45 -7.71 3.45
C GLY A 34 -14.70 -8.88 2.83
N ALA A 35 -14.54 -8.92 1.50
CA ALA A 35 -13.70 -9.92 0.84
C ALA A 35 -12.26 -9.91 1.42
N ASN A 36 -11.70 -11.10 1.61
CA ASN A 36 -10.33 -11.28 2.09
C ASN A 36 -9.31 -10.78 1.04
N LEU A 37 -8.19 -10.25 1.51
CA LEU A 37 -7.08 -9.77 0.69
C LEU A 37 -6.66 -10.77 -0.39
N VAL A 38 -6.53 -12.06 -0.05
CA VAL A 38 -6.14 -13.12 -1.01
C VAL A 38 -7.12 -13.20 -2.17
N LYS A 39 -8.44 -13.13 -1.89
CA LYS A 39 -9.48 -13.19 -2.92
C LYS A 39 -9.44 -11.95 -3.82
N VAL A 40 -9.22 -10.76 -3.25
CA VAL A 40 -9.13 -9.51 -4.01
C VAL A 40 -7.88 -9.49 -4.89
N VAL A 41 -6.72 -9.89 -4.35
CA VAL A 41 -5.44 -9.92 -5.08
C VAL A 41 -5.50 -10.88 -6.25
N LEU A 42 -5.94 -12.13 -6.05
CA LEU A 42 -6.03 -13.11 -7.13
C LEU A 42 -6.98 -12.66 -8.24
N LYS A 43 -8.12 -12.04 -7.87
CA LYS A 43 -9.06 -11.51 -8.87
C LYS A 43 -8.47 -10.32 -9.63
N ALA A 44 -7.82 -9.39 -8.94
CA ALA A 44 -7.16 -8.24 -9.55
C ALA A 44 -6.05 -8.67 -10.53
N MET A 45 -5.24 -9.67 -10.17
CA MET A 45 -4.22 -10.23 -11.07
C MET A 45 -4.84 -10.77 -12.36
N ARG A 46 -5.90 -11.58 -12.23
CA ARG A 46 -6.58 -12.21 -13.37
C ARG A 46 -7.17 -11.19 -14.34
N GLU A 47 -7.64 -10.05 -13.85
CA GLU A 47 -8.20 -8.97 -14.69
C GLU A 47 -7.14 -8.01 -15.23
N SER A 48 -5.99 -7.90 -14.57
CA SER A 48 -4.92 -6.98 -14.98
C SER A 48 -4.05 -7.51 -16.13
N ASP A 49 -4.27 -8.75 -16.59
CA ASP A 49 -3.43 -9.51 -17.53
C ASP A 49 -1.92 -9.51 -17.18
N SER A 50 -1.56 -9.09 -15.97
CA SER A 50 -0.19 -8.93 -15.52
C SER A 50 0.24 -10.18 -14.76
N PRO A 51 1.19 -10.96 -15.29
CA PRO A 51 1.73 -12.13 -14.59
C PRO A 51 2.59 -11.75 -13.38
N LYS A 52 2.93 -10.46 -13.21
CA LYS A 52 3.87 -9.99 -12.18
C LYS A 52 3.13 -9.46 -10.95
N LEU A 53 3.14 -10.28 -9.89
CA LEU A 53 2.66 -9.89 -8.57
C LEU A 53 3.67 -8.94 -7.91
N ALA A 54 3.35 -7.65 -7.85
CA ALA A 54 4.10 -6.67 -7.06
C ALA A 54 3.42 -6.49 -5.69
N ILE A 55 3.66 -7.40 -4.74
CA ILE A 55 3.27 -7.18 -3.34
C ILE A 55 4.39 -6.43 -2.64
N PHE A 56 4.11 -5.19 -2.25
CA PHE A 56 5.01 -4.45 -1.39
C PHE A 56 4.65 -4.76 0.06
N ALA A 57 5.46 -5.60 0.72
CA ALA A 57 5.45 -5.67 2.17
C ALA A 57 6.21 -4.45 2.68
N MET A 58 5.51 -3.42 3.13
CA MET A 58 6.14 -2.27 3.78
C MET A 58 6.50 -2.71 5.20
N PRO A 59 7.79 -2.98 5.54
CA PRO A 59 8.14 -3.19 6.93
C PRO A 59 7.80 -1.92 7.70
N ASN A 60 7.44 -2.07 8.97
CA ASN A 60 7.24 -0.92 9.85
C ASN A 60 8.57 -0.14 9.89
N LEU A 61 8.63 0.98 9.18
CA LEU A 61 9.80 1.84 9.14
C LEU A 61 9.91 2.46 10.53
N THR A 62 10.71 1.86 11.40
CA THR A 62 10.99 2.45 12.69
C THR A 62 11.69 3.78 12.41
N VAL A 63 10.95 4.87 12.60
CA VAL A 63 11.28 6.29 12.33
C VAL A 63 12.64 6.77 12.85
N ASN A 64 13.28 5.97 13.70
CA ASN A 64 14.59 6.21 14.29
C ASN A 64 15.65 6.67 13.26
N GLY A 65 15.69 6.09 12.05
CA GLY A 65 16.70 6.46 11.04
C GLY A 65 16.52 7.86 10.44
N LEU A 66 15.27 8.27 10.24
CA LEU A 66 14.92 9.58 9.63
C LEU A 66 15.00 10.71 10.66
N GLU A 67 14.74 10.39 11.94
CA GLU A 67 14.84 11.30 13.07
C GLU A 67 16.27 11.81 13.31
N TRP A 68 17.28 10.92 13.27
CA TRP A 68 18.67 11.32 13.49
C TRP A 68 19.24 12.21 12.37
N GLU A 69 18.90 11.95 11.11
CA GLU A 69 19.30 12.79 9.97
C GLU A 69 18.63 14.17 10.01
N ALA A 70 17.34 14.22 10.36
CA ALA A 70 16.62 15.49 10.53
C ALA A 70 17.23 16.33 11.66
N LEU A 71 17.63 15.71 12.78
CA LEU A 71 18.32 16.37 13.89
C LEU A 71 19.71 16.90 13.49
N LEU A 72 20.49 16.13 12.73
CA LEU A 72 21.82 16.55 12.24
C LEU A 72 21.73 17.70 11.22
N SER A 73 20.69 17.71 10.38
CA SER A 73 20.41 18.78 9.43
C SER A 73 19.71 20.00 10.05
N GLY A 74 19.30 19.95 11.32
CA GLY A 74 18.51 21.00 11.99
C GLY A 74 17.08 21.15 11.46
N ALA A 75 16.56 20.14 10.74
CA ALA A 75 15.21 20.14 10.20
C ALA A 75 14.19 19.97 11.33
N ARG A 76 13.32 20.97 11.51
CA ARG A 76 12.31 21.00 12.58
C ARG A 76 10.98 20.35 12.19
N LEU A 77 10.75 20.14 10.89
CA LEU A 77 9.53 19.57 10.32
C LEU A 77 9.91 18.62 9.20
N ILE A 78 9.27 17.45 9.17
CA ILE A 78 9.41 16.46 8.10
C ILE A 78 8.26 16.69 7.12
N PHE A 79 8.57 16.89 5.85
CA PHE A 79 7.60 17.07 4.78
C PHE A 79 7.46 15.81 3.92
N ASP A 80 6.33 15.66 3.24
CA ASP A 80 6.05 14.51 2.37
C ASP A 80 7.15 14.27 1.32
N GLY A 81 7.73 15.35 0.77
CA GLY A 81 8.84 15.26 -0.17
C GLY A 81 10.11 14.60 0.43
N MET A 82 10.35 14.78 1.73
CA MET A 82 11.47 14.13 2.43
C MET A 82 11.19 12.63 2.65
N LEU A 83 9.96 12.29 2.99
CA LEU A 83 9.53 10.89 3.13
C LEU A 83 9.57 10.17 1.78
N GLN A 84 9.14 10.81 0.70
CA GLN A 84 9.20 10.26 -0.64
C GLN A 84 10.64 10.06 -1.10
N ALA A 85 11.52 11.05 -0.90
CA ALA A 85 12.94 10.91 -1.24
C ALA A 85 13.61 9.79 -0.42
N ALA A 86 13.28 9.66 0.87
CA ALA A 86 13.79 8.58 1.71
C ALA A 86 13.28 7.20 1.26
N PHE A 87 12.02 7.11 0.83
CA PHE A 87 11.46 5.89 0.26
C PHE A 87 12.12 5.52 -1.06
N GLU A 88 12.29 6.47 -1.98
CA GLU A 88 13.01 6.27 -3.25
C GLU A 88 14.47 5.85 -2.99
N TRP A 89 15.13 6.45 -2.00
CA TRP A 89 16.46 6.07 -1.57
C TRP A 89 16.50 4.64 -1.01
N TYR A 90 15.55 4.29 -0.14
CA TYR A 90 15.43 2.94 0.41
C TYR A 90 15.21 1.90 -0.70
N ILE A 91 14.37 2.20 -1.69
CA ILE A 91 14.15 1.33 -2.84
C ILE A 91 15.46 1.14 -3.62
N LEU A 92 16.19 2.21 -3.92
CA LEU A 92 17.43 2.13 -4.69
C LEU A 92 18.52 1.31 -3.97
N HIS A 93 18.58 1.35 -2.64
CA HIS A 93 19.67 0.76 -1.87
C HIS A 93 19.35 -0.60 -1.22
N ASN A 94 18.07 -0.92 -0.94
CA ASN A 94 17.66 -2.20 -0.33
C ASN A 94 16.84 -3.11 -1.26
N LEU A 95 16.14 -2.57 -2.27
CA LEU A 95 15.30 -3.37 -3.16
C LEU A 95 16.03 -3.96 -4.37
N THR A 96 17.31 -3.65 -4.57
CA THR A 96 18.18 -4.45 -5.43
C THR A 96 18.44 -5.85 -4.85
N THR A 97 18.27 -6.05 -3.54
CA THR A 97 18.47 -7.35 -2.86
C THR A 97 17.17 -8.10 -2.55
N SER A 98 16.01 -7.43 -2.55
CA SER A 98 14.69 -8.06 -2.33
C SER A 98 13.88 -8.32 -3.61
N PHE A 99 14.48 -8.10 -4.78
CA PHE A 99 13.99 -8.67 -6.04
C PHE A 99 14.26 -10.20 -6.07
N PHE A 100 13.81 -10.93 -5.06
CA PHE A 100 13.63 -12.38 -5.20
C PHE A 100 12.37 -12.58 -6.02
N VAL A 101 12.57 -12.61 -7.33
CA VAL A 101 11.69 -13.32 -8.25
C VAL A 101 11.65 -14.76 -7.75
N LEU A 102 10.57 -15.17 -7.07
CA LEU A 102 10.21 -16.59 -7.08
C LEU A 102 9.67 -16.84 -8.49
N THR A 103 10.58 -17.25 -9.38
CA THR A 103 10.25 -17.83 -10.68
C THR A 103 9.59 -19.18 -10.46
#